data_AF-A0A1J3ER26-F1
#
_entry.id   AF-A0A1J3ER26-F1
#
_cell.length_a   1.000
_cell.length_b   1.000
_cell.length_c   1.000
_cell.angle_alpha   90.00
_cell.angle_beta   90.00
_cell.angle_gamma   90.00
#
_symmetry.space_group_name_H-M   'P 1'
#
loop_
_entity.id
_entity.type
_entity.pdbx_description
1 polymer ?
#
loop_
_entity_poly.entity_id
_entity_poly.type
_entity_poly.pdbx_seq_one_letter_code
_entity_poly.pdbx_strand_id
1 'polypeptide(L)'
;AMCFMMDPQSGKKICYVQFPQRFDGIDKHDRYSNRNVVFFDINMKGLDGLQGPIYVGTGCVFRRQALYGFDAPKKKKTPRMTCNCWPKWCFFCCGKSKNRKTKTTDKKKKNREASKQIHALENIEEGTVSNAVKSPEAAQLKLEKKFGQSPVFIASAGVENGGLARNASPGSLLREAIQVISCGYEDKTEWGKEIGWIY
;
A
#
# COMPACT_ATOMS: atom_id res chain seq x y z
N ALA A 1 -14.17 -4.39 -13.42
CA ALA A 1 -12.87 -4.46 -12.72
C ALA A 1 -11.79 -3.73 -13.52
N MET A 2 -11.62 -4.11 -14.78
CA MET A 2 -10.61 -3.53 -15.68
C MET A 2 -10.68 -2.00 -15.80
N CYS A 3 -11.88 -1.40 -15.88
CA CYS A 3 -12.02 0.07 -15.98
C CYS A 3 -11.34 0.81 -14.82
N PHE A 4 -11.50 0.31 -13.59
CA PHE A 4 -10.85 0.89 -12.41
C PHE A 4 -9.33 0.67 -12.45
N MET A 5 -8.89 -0.55 -12.71
CA MET A 5 -7.46 -0.89 -12.67
C MET A 5 -6.62 -0.26 -13.79
N MET A 6 -7.23 -0.03 -14.95
CA MET A 6 -6.59 0.55 -16.13
C MET A 6 -6.77 2.07 -16.24
N ASP A 7 -7.50 2.71 -15.31
CA ASP A 7 -7.62 4.16 -15.30
C ASP A 7 -6.22 4.83 -15.14
N PRO A 8 -5.83 5.72 -16.08
CA PRO A 8 -4.54 6.41 -16.00
C PRO A 8 -4.35 7.24 -14.73
N GLN A 9 -5.43 7.76 -14.12
CA GLN A 9 -5.34 8.66 -12.97
C GLN A 9 -5.30 7.93 -11.62
N SER A 10 -6.26 7.02 -11.40
CA SER A 10 -6.44 6.32 -10.14
C SER A 10 -5.94 4.87 -10.16
N GLY A 11 -5.96 4.20 -11.33
CA GLY A 11 -5.77 2.76 -11.43
C GLY A 11 -4.48 2.23 -10.82
N LYS A 12 -3.36 2.96 -10.98
CA LYS A 12 -2.06 2.60 -10.39
C LYS A 12 -2.05 2.55 -8.85
N LYS A 13 -3.00 3.22 -8.19
CA LYS A 13 -3.11 3.27 -6.72
C LYS A 13 -4.04 2.19 -6.16
N ILE A 14 -4.83 1.56 -7.02
CA ILE A 14 -5.81 0.57 -6.62
C ILE A 14 -5.10 -0.76 -6.36
N CYS A 15 -5.24 -1.26 -5.13
CA CYS A 15 -4.72 -2.56 -4.71
C CYS A 15 -5.67 -3.70 -5.14
N TYR A 16 -6.97 -3.51 -4.96
CA TYR A 16 -7.99 -4.46 -5.40
C TYR A 16 -9.32 -3.77 -5.68
N VAL A 17 -10.22 -4.48 -6.37
CA VAL A 17 -11.60 -4.05 -6.65
C VAL A 17 -12.55 -5.09 -6.10
N GLN A 18 -13.33 -4.72 -5.08
CA GLN A 18 -14.34 -5.57 -4.44
C GLN A 18 -15.70 -5.37 -5.11
N PHE A 19 -16.34 -6.48 -5.50
CA PHE A 19 -17.72 -6.48 -5.99
C PHE A 19 -18.69 -6.84 -4.86
N PRO A 20 -19.86 -6.22 -4.79
CA PRO A 20 -20.88 -6.58 -3.80
C PRO A 20 -21.39 -8.00 -4.09
N GLN A 21 -21.42 -8.85 -3.07
CA GLN A 21 -21.99 -10.19 -3.19
C GLN A 21 -23.52 -10.10 -3.16
N ARG A 22 -24.18 -10.79 -4.09
CA ARG A 22 -25.64 -10.90 -4.15
C ARG A 22 -26.03 -12.37 -4.13
N PHE A 23 -27.11 -12.67 -3.42
CA PHE A 23 -27.62 -14.03 -3.28
C PHE A 23 -29.00 -14.11 -3.94
N ASP A 24 -29.23 -15.19 -4.65
CA ASP A 24 -30.51 -15.51 -5.29
C ASP A 24 -31.33 -16.46 -4.41
N GLY A 25 -32.61 -16.65 -4.76
CA GLY A 25 -33.49 -17.60 -4.05
C GLY A 25 -33.94 -17.12 -2.66
N ILE A 26 -33.88 -15.82 -2.41
CA ILE A 26 -34.28 -15.25 -1.12
C ILE A 26 -35.79 -15.04 -1.09
N ASP A 27 -36.41 -15.45 0.02
CA ASP A 27 -37.83 -15.24 0.27
C ASP A 27 -38.23 -13.76 0.14
N LYS A 28 -39.49 -13.50 -0.23
CA LYS A 28 -40.03 -12.14 -0.40
C LYS A 28 -39.96 -11.33 0.90
N HIS A 29 -40.16 -11.99 2.04
CA HIS A 29 -40.15 -11.32 3.34
C HIS A 29 -38.74 -11.18 3.93
N ASP A 30 -37.72 -11.84 3.35
CA ASP A 30 -36.32 -11.82 3.78
C ASP A 30 -36.15 -11.80 5.31
N ARG A 31 -36.87 -12.69 6.00
CA ARG A 31 -36.93 -12.71 7.48
C ARG A 31 -35.56 -12.91 8.13
N TYR A 32 -34.64 -13.57 7.43
CA TYR A 32 -33.27 -13.82 7.86
C TYR A 32 -32.28 -12.73 7.44
N SER A 33 -32.74 -11.69 6.70
CA SER A 33 -31.89 -10.62 6.16
C SER A 33 -30.69 -11.14 5.34
N ASN A 34 -30.89 -12.22 4.60
CA ASN A 34 -29.84 -12.89 3.83
C ASN A 34 -29.33 -12.03 2.66
N ARG A 35 -30.08 -10.99 2.25
CA ARG A 35 -29.63 -10.05 1.21
C ARG A 35 -28.43 -9.22 1.64
N ASN A 36 -28.21 -9.02 2.95
CA ASN A 36 -27.12 -8.22 3.51
C ASN A 36 -26.96 -6.82 2.88
N VAL A 37 -28.07 -6.18 2.48
CA VAL A 37 -28.05 -4.89 1.74
C VAL A 37 -27.40 -3.77 2.55
N VAL A 38 -27.59 -3.72 3.87
CA VAL A 38 -26.99 -2.67 4.70
C VAL A 38 -25.46 -2.75 4.66
N PHE A 39 -24.92 -3.95 4.72
CA PHE A 39 -23.48 -4.17 4.69
C PHE A 39 -22.88 -3.82 3.31
N PHE A 40 -23.45 -4.36 2.22
CA PHE A 40 -22.91 -4.17 0.87
C PHE A 40 -23.26 -2.82 0.23
N ASP A 41 -24.43 -2.25 0.50
CA ASP A 41 -24.89 -1.02 -0.16
C ASP A 41 -24.71 0.25 0.65
N ILE A 42 -24.65 0.18 1.98
CA ILE A 42 -24.49 1.36 2.83
C ILE A 42 -23.07 1.41 3.36
N ASN A 43 -22.65 0.39 4.11
CA ASN A 43 -21.36 0.42 4.80
C ASN A 43 -20.18 0.43 3.81
N MET A 44 -20.14 -0.55 2.89
CA MET A 44 -19.05 -0.63 1.91
C MET A 44 -18.97 0.59 0.98
N LYS A 45 -20.11 1.13 0.54
CA LYS A 45 -20.13 2.36 -0.28
C LYS A 45 -19.67 3.58 0.52
N GLY A 46 -19.99 3.64 1.81
CA GLY A 46 -19.48 4.68 2.70
C GLY A 46 -17.95 4.62 2.84
N LEU A 47 -17.38 3.41 2.99
CA LEU A 47 -15.94 3.21 3.08
C LEU A 47 -15.20 3.52 1.77
N ASP A 48 -15.84 3.32 0.62
CA ASP A 48 -15.31 3.65 -0.70
C ASP A 48 -15.00 5.16 -0.85
N GLY A 49 -15.78 6.02 -0.19
CA GLY A 49 -15.52 7.46 -0.15
C GLY A 49 -14.29 7.88 0.67
N LEU A 50 -13.72 6.99 1.49
CA LEU A 50 -12.55 7.26 2.33
C LEU A 50 -11.29 6.57 1.79
N GLN A 51 -11.26 5.23 1.87
CA GLN A 51 -10.08 4.42 1.56
C GLN A 51 -10.39 3.21 0.69
N GLY A 52 -11.66 2.80 0.62
CA GLY A 52 -12.10 1.59 -0.08
C GLY A 52 -12.88 0.63 0.83
N PRO A 53 -13.70 -0.27 0.26
CA PRO A 53 -14.37 -1.33 1.00
C PRO A 53 -13.36 -2.35 1.54
N ILE A 54 -13.78 -3.15 2.52
CA ILE A 54 -12.99 -4.27 3.06
C ILE A 54 -13.09 -5.51 2.15
N TYR A 55 -12.06 -6.35 2.15
CA TYR A 55 -12.11 -7.65 1.50
C TYR A 55 -13.00 -8.64 2.26
N VAL A 56 -13.88 -9.35 1.53
CA VAL A 56 -14.88 -10.26 2.12
C VAL A 56 -14.78 -11.71 1.65
N GLY A 57 -13.69 -12.10 1.00
CA GLY A 57 -13.44 -13.50 0.62
C GLY A 57 -13.81 -13.86 -0.83
N THR A 58 -14.76 -13.17 -1.45
CA THR A 58 -15.22 -13.48 -2.82
C THR A 58 -15.39 -12.23 -3.68
N GLY A 59 -15.49 -12.42 -5.00
CA GLY A 59 -15.83 -11.33 -5.93
C GLY A 59 -14.82 -10.18 -5.90
N CYS A 60 -13.53 -10.49 -5.81
CA CYS A 60 -12.48 -9.48 -5.71
C CYS A 60 -11.40 -9.72 -6.78
N VAL A 61 -10.89 -8.64 -7.37
CA VAL A 61 -9.75 -8.69 -8.29
C VAL A 61 -8.57 -7.98 -7.64
N PHE A 62 -7.49 -8.69 -7.37
CA PHE A 62 -6.28 -8.17 -6.74
C PHE A 62 -5.21 -7.80 -7.76
N ARG A 63 -4.50 -6.70 -7.48
CA ARG A 63 -3.24 -6.37 -8.16
C ARG A 63 -2.15 -7.27 -7.59
N ARG A 64 -1.53 -8.09 -8.44
CA ARG A 64 -0.45 -9.02 -8.07
C ARG A 64 0.65 -8.36 -7.21
N GLN A 65 1.11 -7.17 -7.59
CA GLN A 65 2.14 -6.45 -6.83
C GLN A 65 1.70 -6.08 -5.40
N ALA A 66 0.41 -5.75 -5.20
CA ALA A 66 -0.10 -5.42 -3.87
C ALA A 66 -0.11 -6.67 -2.96
N LEU A 67 -0.44 -7.84 -3.52
CA LEU A 67 -0.42 -9.11 -2.78
C LEU A 67 1.00 -9.51 -2.34
N TYR A 68 2.02 -9.12 -3.11
CA TYR A 68 3.44 -9.31 -2.79
C TYR A 68 4.01 -8.24 -1.84
N GLY A 69 3.17 -7.34 -1.33
CA GLY A 69 3.59 -6.28 -0.42
C GLY A 69 4.48 -5.23 -1.08
N PHE A 70 4.27 -4.94 -2.37
CA PHE A 70 4.85 -3.75 -3.00
C PHE A 70 3.93 -2.54 -2.79
N ASP A 71 4.52 -1.43 -2.37
CA ASP A 71 3.79 -0.19 -2.15
C ASP A 71 3.25 0.41 -3.46
N ALA A 72 2.14 1.14 -3.33
CA ALA A 72 1.61 1.93 -4.43
C ALA A 72 2.63 2.97 -4.94
N PRO A 73 2.68 3.26 -6.26
CA PRO A 73 3.58 4.26 -6.81
C PRO A 73 3.39 5.62 -6.13
N LYS A 74 4.47 6.16 -5.56
CA LYS A 74 4.45 7.47 -4.89
C LYS A 74 4.12 8.55 -5.91
N LYS A 75 3.18 9.45 -5.56
CA LYS A 75 2.94 10.66 -6.35
C LYS A 75 4.26 11.44 -6.43
N LYS A 76 4.69 11.81 -7.63
CA LYS A 76 5.81 12.75 -7.80
C LYS A 76 5.43 14.02 -7.06
N LYS A 77 6.12 14.34 -5.96
CA LYS A 77 5.95 15.62 -5.30
C LYS A 77 6.36 16.68 -6.30
N THR A 78 5.47 17.62 -6.62
CA THR A 78 5.89 18.83 -7.31
C THR A 78 7.02 19.44 -6.45
N PRO A 79 8.15 19.84 -7.04
CA PRO A 79 9.20 20.50 -6.28
C PRO A 79 8.53 21.65 -5.51
N ARG A 80 8.70 21.66 -4.19
CA ARG A 80 8.23 22.78 -3.38
C ARG A 80 8.97 23.99 -3.94
N MET A 81 8.23 24.92 -4.55
CA MET A 81 8.73 26.26 -4.81
C MET A 81 8.99 26.90 -3.44
N THR A 82 10.17 26.65 -2.87
CA THR A 82 10.70 27.50 -1.82
C THR A 82 11.09 28.79 -2.53
N CYS A 83 10.30 29.84 -2.30
CA CYS A 83 10.55 31.19 -2.79
C CYS A 83 11.81 31.78 -2.11
N ASN A 84 12.99 31.25 -2.42
CA ASN A 84 14.26 31.94 -2.20
C ASN A 84 14.80 32.56 -3.49
N CYS A 85 14.00 32.59 -4.55
CA CYS A 85 14.28 33.37 -5.76
C CYS A 85 13.60 34.74 -5.66
N TRP A 86 14.13 35.62 -4.81
CA TRP A 86 14.03 37.05 -5.09
C TRP A 86 15.21 37.42 -6.00
N PRO A 87 14.97 37.82 -7.26
CA PRO A 87 15.99 38.54 -8.01
C PRO A 87 16.33 39.82 -7.24
N LYS A 88 17.61 40.18 -7.16
CA LYS A 88 18.13 41.41 -6.50
C LYS A 88 17.55 42.74 -7.03
N TRP A 89 16.56 42.71 -7.91
CA TRP A 89 16.06 43.87 -8.65
C TRP A 89 14.59 44.23 -8.37
N CYS A 90 13.95 43.64 -7.35
CA CYS A 90 12.60 44.02 -6.92
C CYS A 90 12.58 44.85 -5.61
N PHE A 91 13.51 45.81 -5.46
CA PHE A 91 13.56 46.71 -4.30
C PHE A 91 12.78 48.03 -4.49
N PHE A 92 11.84 48.11 -5.43
CA PHE A 92 11.14 49.37 -5.74
C PHE A 92 9.62 49.25 -5.92
N CYS A 93 8.95 48.37 -5.17
CA CYS A 93 7.49 48.39 -5.02
C CYS A 93 7.11 48.36 -3.54
N CYS A 94 7.21 49.53 -2.92
CA CYS A 94 6.75 49.81 -1.58
C CYS A 94 5.24 49.62 -1.41
N GLY A 95 4.85 49.06 -0.26
CA GLY A 95 3.51 49.18 0.31
C GLY A 95 3.57 49.02 1.83
N LYS A 96 4.11 50.02 2.53
CA LYS A 96 4.04 50.13 3.99
C LYS A 96 2.56 50.16 4.43
N SER A 97 2.12 49.20 5.23
CA SER A 97 0.96 49.39 6.11
C SER A 97 1.21 48.82 7.49
N LYS A 98 0.77 49.59 8.48
CA LYS A 98 1.14 49.61 9.90
C LYS A 98 0.69 48.37 10.68
N ASN A 99 1.48 48.04 11.70
CA ASN A 99 1.11 47.48 13.01
C ASN A 99 -0.39 47.23 13.25
N ARG A 100 -0.74 45.99 13.59
CA ARG A 100 -1.80 45.72 14.58
C ARG A 100 -1.42 44.51 15.44
N LYS A 101 -0.98 44.81 16.67
CA LYS A 101 -0.99 43.84 17.77
C LYS A 101 -2.46 43.51 18.07
N THR A 102 -2.79 42.23 18.15
CA THR A 102 -3.97 41.77 18.88
C THR A 102 -3.52 40.63 19.77
N LYS A 103 -3.39 40.94 21.07
CA LYS A 103 -3.29 39.97 22.16
C LYS A 103 -4.71 39.54 22.51
N THR A 104 -4.93 38.23 22.61
CA THR A 104 -5.91 37.61 23.51
C THR A 104 -5.51 36.14 23.67
N THR A 105 -4.73 35.85 24.73
CA THR A 105 -5.14 35.17 25.98
C THR A 105 -5.19 33.65 25.87
N ASP A 106 -4.16 33.04 26.45
CA ASP A 106 -4.13 31.69 26.97
C ASP A 106 -5.40 31.33 27.77
N LYS A 107 -5.97 30.16 27.49
CA LYS A 107 -6.56 29.31 28.52
C LYS A 107 -6.11 27.86 28.35
N LYS A 108 -5.55 27.36 29.44
CA LYS A 108 -4.86 26.08 29.62
C LYS A 108 -5.86 25.01 30.07
N LYS A 109 -5.67 23.78 29.55
CA LYS A 109 -5.98 22.44 30.10
C LYS A 109 -7.43 22.04 30.47
N LYS A 110 -7.87 20.92 29.91
CA LYS A 110 -8.03 19.65 30.67
C LYS A 110 -7.89 18.42 29.75
N ASN A 111 -6.97 17.55 30.11
CA ASN A 111 -6.69 16.24 29.52
C ASN A 111 -7.54 15.19 30.28
N ARG A 112 -8.10 14.18 29.57
CA ARG A 112 -8.48 12.91 30.22
C ARG A 112 -8.37 11.73 29.24
N GLU A 113 -7.19 11.12 29.30
CA GLU A 113 -6.96 9.65 29.39
C GLU A 113 -7.51 8.74 28.30
N ALA A 114 -6.71 8.46 27.25
CA ALA A 114 -6.75 7.18 26.51
C ALA A 114 -5.50 6.90 25.62
N SER A 115 -4.27 7.34 25.97
CA SER A 115 -3.10 7.09 25.09
C SER A 115 -1.78 6.77 25.78
N LYS A 116 -1.81 6.15 26.96
CA LYS A 116 -0.60 5.57 27.56
C LYS A 116 -0.50 4.08 27.21
N GLN A 117 -0.03 3.76 26.00
CA GLN A 117 0.58 2.44 25.77
C GLN A 117 1.49 2.27 24.55
N ILE A 118 1.92 3.33 23.87
CA ILE A 118 2.89 3.19 22.77
C ILE A 118 3.94 4.31 22.89
N HIS A 119 4.86 4.18 23.85
CA HIS A 119 6.14 4.91 23.82
C HIS A 119 7.16 4.21 24.73
N ALA A 120 7.90 3.28 24.13
CA ALA A 120 9.21 2.76 24.56
C ALA A 120 9.72 1.94 23.36
N LEU A 121 10.83 2.21 22.68
CA LEU A 121 11.95 3.12 22.91
C LEU A 121 12.36 3.74 21.57
N GLU A 122 12.48 5.07 21.54
CA GLU A 122 13.53 5.75 20.79
C GLU A 122 14.68 5.98 21.76
N ASN A 123 15.89 5.58 21.37
CA ASN A 123 17.19 6.21 21.63
C ASN A 123 18.27 5.17 21.34
N ILE A 124 18.98 5.33 20.22
CA ILE A 124 20.43 5.57 20.20
C ILE A 124 20.70 6.48 19.01
N GLU A 125 21.54 7.45 19.29
CA GLU A 125 21.80 8.69 18.58
C GLU A 125 22.54 8.53 17.25
N GLU A 126 22.55 9.65 16.53
CA GLU A 126 23.19 9.95 15.26
C GLU A 126 24.64 9.43 15.15
N GLY A 127 24.92 8.77 14.03
CA GLY A 127 26.27 8.44 13.58
C GLY A 127 26.31 8.41 12.06
N THR A 128 26.78 9.51 11.47
CA THR A 128 27.04 9.69 10.04
C THR A 128 28.03 8.66 9.51
N VAL A 129 27.60 7.61 8.82
CA VAL A 129 28.49 6.79 7.98
C VAL A 129 27.76 6.25 6.74
N SER A 130 28.06 6.92 5.63
CA SER A 130 28.27 6.41 4.26
C SER A 130 27.22 5.54 3.55
N ASN A 131 27.14 5.81 2.25
CA ASN A 131 26.57 4.95 1.22
C ASN A 131 27.09 3.52 1.37
N ALA A 132 26.34 2.66 2.08
CA ALA A 132 26.57 1.24 2.10
C ALA A 132 26.24 0.70 0.71
N VAL A 133 27.29 0.35 -0.04
CA VAL A 133 27.23 -0.51 -1.19
C VAL A 133 26.47 -1.77 -0.77
N LYS A 134 25.19 -1.86 -1.14
CA LYS A 134 24.43 -3.11 -1.00
C LYS A 134 25.15 -4.13 -1.87
N SER A 135 25.87 -5.08 -1.27
CA SER A 135 26.40 -6.20 -2.03
C SER A 135 25.22 -6.91 -2.72
N PRO A 136 25.41 -7.37 -3.97
CA PRO A 136 24.35 -8.07 -4.70
C PRO A 136 23.85 -9.31 -3.94
N GLU A 137 24.74 -9.96 -3.18
CA GLU A 137 24.43 -11.11 -2.33
C GLU A 137 23.46 -10.77 -1.20
N ALA A 138 23.66 -9.65 -0.49
CA ALA A 138 22.77 -9.25 0.59
C ALA A 138 21.36 -8.89 0.08
N ALA A 139 21.28 -8.33 -1.13
CA ALA A 139 20.01 -8.04 -1.78
C ALA A 139 19.28 -9.34 -2.20
N GLN A 140 20.01 -10.32 -2.72
CA GLN A 140 19.47 -11.61 -3.11
C GLN A 140 18.94 -12.39 -1.90
N LEU A 141 19.71 -12.48 -0.81
CA LEU A 141 19.27 -13.13 0.44
C LEU A 141 17.98 -12.50 0.99
N LYS A 142 17.81 -11.18 0.85
CA LYS A 142 16.59 -10.49 1.28
C LYS A 142 15.38 -10.87 0.41
N LEU A 143 15.58 -11.06 -0.89
CA LEU A 143 14.52 -11.50 -1.80
C LEU A 143 14.15 -12.96 -1.56
N GLU A 144 15.13 -13.83 -1.30
CA GLU A 144 14.90 -15.23 -0.97
C GLU A 144 14.16 -15.39 0.36
N LYS A 145 14.53 -14.59 1.37
CA LYS A 145 13.78 -14.53 2.63
C LYS A 145 12.34 -14.07 2.42
N LYS A 146 12.13 -13.10 1.52
CA LYS A 146 10.79 -12.56 1.25
C LYS A 146 9.92 -13.54 0.47
N PHE A 147 10.42 -14.03 -0.67
CA PHE A 147 9.61 -14.75 -1.67
C PHE A 147 9.85 -16.27 -1.73
N GLY A 148 10.90 -16.77 -1.09
CA GLY A 148 11.34 -18.17 -1.17
C GLY A 148 12.50 -18.37 -2.14
N GLN A 149 12.95 -19.62 -2.27
CA GLN A 149 14.21 -19.96 -2.94
C GLN A 149 14.14 -20.03 -4.48
N SER A 150 12.95 -19.95 -5.09
CA SER A 150 12.84 -20.06 -6.56
C SER A 150 13.32 -18.76 -7.23
N PRO A 151 14.45 -18.80 -8.00
CA PRO A 151 14.95 -17.62 -8.71
C PRO A 151 14.00 -17.21 -9.84
N VAL A 152 13.29 -18.17 -10.43
CA VAL A 152 12.29 -17.92 -11.49
C VAL A 152 11.09 -17.18 -10.91
N PHE A 153 10.62 -17.58 -9.73
CA PHE A 153 9.53 -16.88 -9.05
C PHE A 153 9.95 -15.47 -8.62
N ILE A 154 11.13 -15.31 -8.00
CA ILE A 154 11.66 -13.99 -7.61
C ILE A 154 11.75 -13.05 -8.83
N ALA A 155 12.30 -13.54 -9.95
CA ALA A 155 12.41 -12.75 -11.16
C ALA A 155 11.03 -12.34 -11.70
N SER A 156 10.07 -13.27 -11.72
CA SER A 156 8.68 -13.01 -12.15
C SER A 156 7.97 -12.01 -11.23
N ALA A 157 8.18 -12.09 -9.91
CA ALA A 157 7.58 -11.20 -8.93
C ALA A 157 7.94 -9.73 -9.19
N GLY A 158 9.18 -9.45 -9.59
CA GLY A 158 9.69 -8.10 -9.87
C GLY A 158 9.19 -7.45 -11.17
N VAL A 159 8.62 -8.20 -12.12
CA VAL A 159 8.20 -7.65 -13.42
C VAL A 159 6.82 -7.02 -13.32
N GLU A 160 6.67 -5.69 -13.43
CA GLU A 160 5.38 -4.98 -13.24
C GLU A 160 4.26 -5.48 -14.17
N ASN A 161 4.54 -5.56 -15.48
CA ASN A 161 3.57 -5.97 -16.50
C ASN A 161 3.32 -7.49 -16.54
N GLY A 162 3.99 -8.26 -15.67
CA GLY A 162 3.96 -9.71 -15.68
C GLY A 162 4.53 -10.30 -16.98
N GLY A 163 4.07 -11.51 -17.31
CA GLY A 163 4.56 -12.27 -18.45
C GLY A 163 5.65 -13.27 -18.08
N LEU A 164 5.99 -14.13 -19.04
CA LEU A 164 7.01 -15.16 -18.90
C LEU A 164 8.37 -14.64 -19.36
N ALA A 165 9.44 -15.20 -18.80
CA ALA A 165 10.77 -15.03 -19.36
C ALA A 165 10.78 -15.59 -20.79
N ARG A 166 11.25 -14.78 -21.75
CA ARG A 166 11.13 -15.05 -23.21
C ARG A 166 11.73 -16.37 -23.69
N ASN A 167 12.62 -16.99 -22.91
CA ASN A 167 13.37 -18.19 -23.29
C ASN A 167 13.14 -19.40 -22.37
N ALA A 168 12.13 -19.37 -21.50
CA ALA A 168 11.87 -20.47 -20.58
C ALA A 168 11.18 -21.65 -21.29
N SER A 169 11.71 -22.86 -21.11
CA SER A 169 11.05 -24.08 -21.62
C SER A 169 9.84 -24.45 -20.75
N PRO A 170 8.77 -25.03 -21.32
CA PRO A 170 7.63 -25.51 -20.53
C PRO A 170 8.03 -26.52 -19.45
N GLY A 171 9.01 -27.40 -19.74
CA GLY A 171 9.53 -28.38 -18.78
C GLY A 171 10.23 -27.74 -17.58
N SER A 172 11.03 -26.69 -17.80
CA SER A 172 11.64 -25.94 -16.70
C SER A 172 10.59 -25.19 -15.87
N LEU A 173 9.59 -24.58 -16.52
CA LEU A 173 8.51 -23.88 -15.80
C LEU A 173 7.69 -24.82 -14.94
N LEU A 174 7.42 -26.05 -15.43
CA LEU A 174 6.71 -27.06 -14.66
C LEU A 174 7.50 -27.51 -13.43
N ARG A 175 8.81 -27.71 -13.55
CA ARG A 175 9.68 -28.06 -12.40
C ARG A 175 9.68 -26.97 -11.34
N GLU A 176 9.79 -25.70 -11.75
CA GLU A 176 9.71 -24.56 -10.84
C GLU A 176 8.33 -24.45 -10.19
N ALA A 177 7.25 -24.66 -10.94
CA ALA A 177 5.91 -24.66 -10.39
C ALA A 177 5.74 -25.74 -9.32
N ILE A 178 6.25 -26.96 -9.55
CA ILE A 178 6.25 -28.06 -8.57
C ILE A 178 7.03 -27.68 -7.30
N GLN A 179 8.16 -26.98 -7.45
CA GLN A 179 8.93 -26.50 -6.31
C GLN A 179 8.17 -25.44 -5.49
N VAL A 180 7.55 -24.46 -6.16
CA VAL A 180 6.83 -23.35 -5.49
C VAL A 180 5.57 -23.83 -4.75
N ILE A 181 4.91 -24.89 -5.22
CA ILE A 181 3.73 -25.46 -4.54
C ILE A 181 4.07 -26.51 -3.49
N SER A 182 5.35 -26.74 -3.22
CA SER A 182 5.78 -27.75 -2.24
C SER A 182 5.45 -27.33 -0.81
N CYS A 183 5.21 -28.30 0.08
CA CYS A 183 4.76 -28.05 1.45
C CYS A 183 5.73 -27.21 2.30
N GLY A 184 7.03 -27.28 2.01
CA GLY A 184 8.06 -26.53 2.73
C GLY A 184 8.48 -25.24 2.04
N TYR A 185 7.81 -24.84 0.94
CA TYR A 185 8.24 -23.65 0.19
C TYR A 185 8.15 -22.37 1.02
N GLU A 186 7.14 -22.28 1.89
CA GLU A 186 6.91 -21.12 2.75
C GLU A 186 7.79 -21.12 4.01
N ASP A 187 8.55 -22.20 4.27
CA ASP A 187 9.40 -22.31 5.45
C ASP A 187 10.47 -21.22 5.48
N LYS A 188 10.56 -20.52 6.61
CA LYS A 188 11.51 -19.40 6.83
C LYS A 188 11.32 -18.23 5.85
N THR A 189 10.19 -18.16 5.16
CA THR A 189 9.84 -17.03 4.31
C THR A 189 8.91 -16.03 5.02
N GLU A 190 8.59 -14.94 4.32
CA GLU A 190 7.62 -13.91 4.75
C GLU A 190 6.18 -14.17 4.28
N TRP A 191 5.94 -15.27 3.55
CA TRP A 191 4.59 -15.73 3.21
C TRP A 191 3.74 -15.92 4.48
N GLY A 192 2.50 -15.44 4.44
CA GLY A 192 1.58 -15.46 5.57
C GLY A 192 1.84 -14.42 6.66
N LYS A 193 3.08 -13.96 6.79
CA LYS A 193 3.49 -13.02 7.83
C LYS A 193 3.38 -11.57 7.35
N GLU A 194 3.99 -11.28 6.20
CA GLU A 194 4.04 -9.93 5.62
C GLU A 194 3.53 -9.87 4.18
N ILE A 195 3.52 -11.01 3.45
CA ILE A 195 3.05 -11.09 2.07
C ILE A 195 2.05 -12.23 1.88
N GLY A 196 1.20 -12.10 0.86
CA GLY A 196 0.16 -13.08 0.56
C GLY A 196 -1.05 -12.98 1.49
N TRP A 197 -1.70 -14.11 1.70
CA TRP A 197 -2.81 -14.24 2.65
C TRP A 197 -2.26 -14.40 4.06
N ILE A 198 -2.69 -13.53 4.97
CA ILE A 198 -2.20 -13.55 6.36
C ILE A 198 -2.77 -14.74 7.13
N TYR A 199 -1.91 -15.48 7.82
CA TYR A 199 -2.26 -16.61 8.69
C TYR A 199 -1.49 -16.57 10.02
#